data_AF-A0A7H9FKR6-F1
#
_entry.id   AF-A0A7H9FKR6-F1
#
_cell.length_a   1.000
_cell.length_b   1.000
_cell.length_c   1.000
_cell.angle_alpha   90.00
_cell.angle_beta   90.00
_cell.angle_gamma   90.00
#
_symmetry.space_group_name_H-M   'P 1'
#
loop_
_entity.id
_entity.type
_entity.pdbx_description
1 polymer ?
#
loop_
_entity_poly.entity_id
_entity_poly.type
_entity_poly.pdbx_seq_one_letter_code
_entity_poly.pdbx_strand_id
1 'polypeptide(L)'
;MSELFKIIRGYYLTGVGQEPLAYYFKLSSDNLKFESVSAGDVALTFYQNEESISSIPAIVRIDSVISNDKMISDYLQEELRDHYPMLPIVRVLDSEEFDPLLFQEVMTTFTNLKSEIKELAKIDYVQGSIFDFMDEEEIG
;
A
#
# COMPACT_ATOMS: atom_id res chain seq x y z
N MET A 1 26.81 -14.56 -10.95
CA MET A 1 25.71 -15.54 -11.03
C MET A 1 24.47 -14.77 -11.40
N SER A 2 23.70 -15.18 -12.41
CA SER A 2 22.42 -14.52 -12.71
C SER A 2 21.48 -14.75 -11.52
N GLU A 3 21.05 -13.68 -10.86
CA GLU A 3 20.02 -13.78 -9.82
C GLU A 3 18.74 -14.35 -10.42
N LEU A 4 18.20 -15.38 -9.78
CA LEU A 4 16.94 -16.00 -10.16
C LEU A 4 15.82 -15.24 -9.45
N PHE A 5 14.77 -14.87 -10.18
CA PHE A 5 13.64 -14.12 -9.64
C PHE A 5 12.32 -14.87 -9.80
N LYS A 6 11.39 -14.60 -8.89
CA LYS A 6 9.94 -14.77 -9.11
C LYS A 6 9.32 -13.38 -9.17
N ILE A 7 8.31 -13.20 -10.03
CA ILE A 7 7.50 -11.98 -10.05
C ILE A 7 6.27 -12.21 -9.16
N ILE A 8 6.05 -11.32 -8.21
CA ILE A 8 4.94 -11.38 -7.27
C ILE A 8 3.92 -10.34 -7.69
N ARG A 9 2.67 -10.74 -7.88
CA ARG A 9 1.54 -9.81 -7.99
C ARG A 9 0.85 -9.72 -6.64
N GLY A 10 0.60 -8.51 -6.15
CA GLY A 10 -0.06 -8.33 -4.85
C GLY A 10 -0.74 -6.99 -4.70
N TYR A 11 -1.50 -6.86 -3.61
CA TYR A 11 -2.25 -5.65 -3.25
C TYR A 11 -1.72 -5.10 -1.94
N TYR A 12 -1.55 -3.79 -1.82
CA TYR A 12 -1.16 -3.16 -0.56
C TYR A 12 -2.23 -3.36 0.50
N LEU A 13 -1.77 -3.63 1.73
CA LEU A 13 -2.59 -3.67 2.94
C LEU A 13 -2.33 -2.39 3.74
N THR A 14 -3.37 -1.60 3.97
CA THR A 14 -3.29 -0.29 4.61
C THR A 14 -4.26 -0.18 5.79
N GLY A 15 -4.18 0.93 6.55
CA GLY A 15 -5.15 1.24 7.60
C GLY A 15 -6.59 1.46 7.11
N VAL A 16 -6.84 1.48 5.79
CA VAL A 16 -8.20 1.49 5.21
C VAL A 16 -8.60 0.15 4.59
N GLY A 17 -7.76 -0.87 4.71
CA GLY A 17 -7.95 -2.19 4.12
C GLY A 17 -7.04 -2.44 2.92
N GLN A 18 -7.45 -3.37 2.07
CA GLN A 18 -6.71 -3.72 0.86
C GLN A 18 -6.97 -2.68 -0.24
N GLU A 19 -5.90 -2.22 -0.88
CA GLU A 19 -6.01 -1.34 -2.05
C GLU A 19 -6.57 -2.07 -3.28
N PRO A 20 -7.27 -1.35 -4.17
CA PRO A 20 -7.92 -1.97 -5.33
C PRO A 20 -6.93 -2.32 -6.45
N LEU A 21 -5.79 -1.63 -6.54
CA LEU A 21 -4.82 -1.81 -7.60
C LEU A 21 -3.79 -2.88 -7.19
N ALA A 22 -3.50 -3.77 -8.15
CA ALA A 22 -2.44 -4.75 -8.00
C ALA A 22 -1.13 -4.18 -8.54
N TYR A 23 -0.04 -4.50 -7.86
CA TYR A 23 1.31 -4.14 -8.25
C TYR A 23 2.17 -5.38 -8.40
N TYR A 24 3.30 -5.22 -9.12
CA TYR A 24 4.27 -6.28 -9.37
C TYR A 24 5.57 -6.01 -8.61
N PHE A 25 6.13 -7.07 -8.04
CA PHE A 25 7.31 -7.05 -7.18
C PHE A 25 8.30 -8.15 -7.58
N LYS A 26 9.57 -7.98 -7.25
CA LYS A 26 10.62 -8.99 -7.45
C LYS A 26 10.94 -9.72 -6.17
N LEU A 27 10.89 -11.05 -6.21
CA LEU A 27 11.40 -11.91 -5.14
C LEU A 27 12.69 -12.57 -5.62
N SER A 28 13.82 -12.25 -4.98
CA SER A 28 15.12 -12.87 -5.25
C SER A 28 15.20 -14.29 -4.68
N SER A 29 15.95 -15.17 -5.35
CA SER A 29 16.31 -16.51 -4.87
C SER A 29 17.00 -16.54 -3.52
N ASP A 30 17.57 -15.42 -3.08
CA ASP A 30 18.19 -15.29 -1.76
C ASP A 30 17.17 -15.19 -0.62
N ASN A 31 15.89 -14.98 -0.95
CA ASN A 31 14.83 -14.95 0.05
C ASN A 31 14.55 -16.35 0.63
N LEU A 32 14.47 -16.46 1.96
CA LEU A 32 14.24 -17.73 2.65
C LEU A 32 12.95 -18.44 2.24
N LYS A 33 11.94 -17.69 1.78
CA LYS A 33 10.65 -18.22 1.34
C LYS A 33 10.55 -18.34 -0.18
N PHE A 34 11.68 -18.21 -0.91
CA PHE A 34 11.66 -18.22 -2.37
C PHE A 34 10.92 -19.43 -2.94
N GLU A 35 11.16 -20.64 -2.41
CA GLU A 35 10.50 -21.85 -2.92
C GLU A 35 9.08 -22.08 -2.40
N SER A 36 8.76 -21.58 -1.21
CA SER A 36 7.48 -21.85 -0.54
C SER A 36 6.45 -20.73 -0.65
N VAL A 37 6.83 -19.56 -1.18
CA VAL A 37 5.92 -18.42 -1.37
C VAL A 37 4.71 -18.81 -2.22
N SER A 38 3.54 -18.35 -1.81
CA SER A 38 2.26 -18.73 -2.39
C SER A 38 1.24 -17.59 -2.35
N ALA A 39 0.15 -17.76 -3.10
CA ALA A 39 -0.98 -16.83 -3.03
C ALA A 39 -1.64 -16.89 -1.66
N GLY A 40 -1.95 -15.72 -1.10
CA GLY A 40 -2.49 -15.57 0.25
C GLY A 40 -1.45 -15.18 1.29
N ASP A 41 -0.17 -15.40 1.04
CA ASP A 41 0.92 -14.95 1.91
C ASP A 41 0.96 -13.41 1.97
N VAL A 42 1.58 -12.89 3.04
CA VAL A 42 1.82 -11.45 3.21
C VAL A 42 3.30 -11.19 3.10
N ALA A 43 3.69 -10.12 2.41
CA ALA A 43 5.08 -9.78 2.21
C ALA A 43 5.37 -8.32 2.56
N LEU A 44 6.60 -8.07 3.02
CA LEU A 44 7.14 -6.76 3.32
C LEU A 44 7.93 -6.23 2.11
N THR A 45 7.66 -4.98 1.75
CA THR A 45 8.31 -4.25 0.67
C THR A 45 8.24 -2.74 0.96
N PHE A 46 8.38 -1.90 -0.06
CA PHE A 46 8.18 -0.45 0.01
C PHE A 46 6.87 -0.05 -0.68
N TYR A 47 6.37 1.15 -0.39
CA TYR A 47 5.15 1.66 -1.00
C TYR A 47 5.42 2.33 -2.35
N GLN A 48 4.62 1.97 -3.36
CA GLN A 48 4.55 2.64 -4.66
C GLN A 48 3.10 2.92 -5.04
N ASN A 49 2.90 3.94 -5.87
CA ASN A 49 1.65 4.17 -6.58
C ASN A 49 1.94 4.25 -8.09
N GLU A 50 0.94 4.66 -8.89
CA GLU A 50 1.08 4.79 -10.35
C GLU A 50 2.08 5.88 -10.77
N GLU A 51 2.44 6.79 -9.86
CA GLU A 51 3.26 7.98 -10.16
C GLU A 51 4.66 7.92 -9.55
N SER A 52 4.87 7.16 -8.47
CA SER A 52 6.07 7.25 -7.64
C SER A 52 6.34 6.02 -6.79
N ILE A 53 7.63 5.83 -6.48
CA ILE A 53 8.15 4.92 -5.46
C ILE A 53 8.54 5.75 -4.24
N SER A 54 8.19 5.28 -3.04
CA SER A 54 8.60 5.88 -1.77
C SER A 54 9.47 4.94 -0.94
N SER A 55 10.22 5.49 0.02
CA SER A 55 10.98 4.70 0.99
C SER A 55 10.14 4.21 2.18
N ILE A 56 8.82 4.40 2.15
CA ILE A 56 7.91 4.01 3.22
C ILE A 56 7.75 2.48 3.19
N PRO A 57 8.01 1.76 4.30
CA PRO A 57 7.74 0.33 4.39
C PRO A 57 6.26 0.03 4.18
N ALA A 58 5.97 -1.05 3.47
CA ALA A 58 4.61 -1.45 3.18
C ALA A 58 4.46 -2.96 3.19
N ILE A 59 3.27 -3.41 3.54
CA ILE A 59 2.89 -4.83 3.49
C ILE A 59 1.94 -5.05 2.32
N VAL A 60 2.13 -6.16 1.62
CA VAL A 60 1.31 -6.56 0.48
C VAL A 60 0.76 -7.95 0.70
N ARG A 61 -0.50 -8.17 0.33
CA ARG A 61 -1.06 -9.49 0.21
C ARG A 61 -0.74 -10.05 -1.17
N ILE A 62 -0.10 -11.20 -1.21
CA ILE A 62 0.24 -11.89 -2.45
C ILE A 62 -1.04 -12.47 -3.06
N ASP A 63 -1.27 -12.12 -4.32
CA ASP A 63 -2.37 -12.64 -5.13
C ASP A 63 -1.89 -13.75 -6.07
N SER A 64 -0.70 -13.60 -6.66
CA SER A 64 -0.13 -14.62 -7.53
C SER A 64 1.40 -14.59 -7.54
N VAL A 65 1.99 -15.75 -7.83
CA VAL A 65 3.44 -15.96 -7.96
C VAL A 65 3.73 -16.43 -9.38
N ILE A 66 4.50 -15.65 -10.13
CA ILE A 66 4.90 -15.93 -11.51
C ILE A 66 6.34 -16.45 -11.47
N SER A 67 6.50 -17.73 -11.85
CA SER A 67 7.77 -18.45 -11.84
C SER A 67 8.20 -18.95 -13.23
N ASN A 68 7.44 -18.65 -14.28
CA ASN A 68 7.77 -19.05 -15.64
C ASN A 68 8.88 -18.15 -16.22
N ASP A 69 10.01 -18.76 -16.64
CA ASP A 69 11.19 -18.02 -17.14
C ASP A 69 10.89 -17.04 -18.26
N LYS A 70 10.01 -17.42 -19.20
CA LYS A 70 9.63 -16.53 -20.32
C LYS A 70 8.88 -15.31 -19.79
N MET A 71 7.87 -15.52 -18.94
CA MET A 71 7.10 -14.42 -18.35
C MET A 71 7.99 -13.52 -17.50
N ILE A 72 8.86 -14.10 -16.67
CA ILE A 72 9.83 -13.34 -15.86
C ILE A 72 10.71 -12.48 -16.77
N SER A 73 11.26 -13.06 -17.84
CA SER A 73 12.07 -12.31 -18.79
C SER A 73 11.29 -11.16 -19.42
N ASP A 74 10.02 -11.38 -19.80
CA ASP A 74 9.18 -10.32 -20.38
C ASP A 74 9.03 -9.15 -19.38
N TYR A 75 8.68 -9.41 -18.12
CA TYR A 75 8.60 -8.37 -17.07
C TYR A 75 9.92 -7.63 -16.85
N LEU A 76 11.06 -8.34 -16.85
CA LEU A 76 12.37 -7.70 -16.67
C LEU A 76 12.75 -6.84 -17.88
N GLN A 77 12.35 -7.22 -19.10
CA GLN A 77 12.56 -6.39 -20.28
C GLN A 77 11.66 -5.14 -20.26
N GLU A 78 10.43 -5.25 -19.77
CA GLU A 78 9.54 -4.10 -19.56
C GLU A 78 10.12 -3.14 -18.53
N GLU A 79 10.63 -3.63 -17.40
CA GLU A 79 11.33 -2.84 -16.38
C GLU A 79 12.49 -2.03 -16.99
N LEU A 80 13.31 -2.67 -17.83
CA LEU A 80 14.43 -2.03 -18.51
C LEU A 80 13.99 -0.97 -19.52
N ARG A 81 12.90 -1.23 -20.25
CA ARG A 81 12.33 -0.32 -21.25
C ARG A 81 11.71 0.92 -20.60
N ASP A 82 11.01 0.73 -19.49
CA ASP A 82 10.22 1.77 -18.85
C ASP A 82 11.05 2.56 -17.81
N HIS A 83 12.30 2.12 -17.55
CA HIS A 83 13.24 2.71 -16.58
C HIS A 83 12.65 2.84 -15.16
N TYR A 84 11.70 1.97 -14.83
CA TYR A 84 10.97 2.00 -13.57
C TYR A 84 11.03 0.62 -12.90
N PRO A 85 11.76 0.47 -11.78
CA PRO A 85 12.03 -0.83 -11.20
C PRO A 85 10.79 -1.40 -10.49
N MET A 86 10.54 -2.70 -10.66
CA MET A 86 9.67 -3.42 -9.73
C MET A 86 10.32 -3.44 -8.36
N LEU A 87 9.53 -3.13 -7.34
CA LEU A 87 10.01 -3.11 -5.96
C LEU A 87 10.42 -4.52 -5.47
N PRO A 88 11.49 -4.65 -4.68
CA PRO A 88 11.90 -5.93 -4.13
C PRO A 88 10.98 -6.34 -2.97
N ILE A 89 10.68 -7.63 -2.88
CA ILE A 89 10.16 -8.24 -1.66
C ILE A 89 11.34 -8.43 -0.70
N VAL A 90 11.28 -7.72 0.43
CA VAL A 90 12.29 -7.79 1.49
C VAL A 90 12.15 -9.10 2.26
N ARG A 91 10.90 -9.47 2.60
CA ARG A 91 10.58 -10.68 3.36
C ARG A 91 9.15 -11.13 3.05
N VAL A 92 8.92 -12.43 3.00
CA VAL A 92 7.56 -12.99 3.10
C VAL A 92 7.33 -13.32 4.57
N LEU A 93 6.27 -12.77 5.15
CA LEU A 93 5.97 -12.80 6.58
C LEU A 93 5.27 -14.11 6.94
N ASP A 94 5.71 -14.71 8.05
CA ASP A 94 5.04 -15.86 8.64
C ASP A 94 3.83 -15.45 9.49
N SER A 95 2.98 -16.41 9.87
CA SER A 95 1.80 -16.17 10.71
C SER A 95 2.13 -15.62 12.10
N GLU A 96 3.37 -15.78 12.56
CA GLU A 96 3.87 -15.17 13.80
C GLU A 96 4.28 -13.70 13.61
N GLU A 97 4.59 -13.29 12.38
CA GLU A 97 5.02 -11.93 12.03
C GLU A 97 3.84 -11.06 11.55
N PHE A 98 2.79 -11.67 10.99
CA PHE A 98 1.56 -10.98 10.58
C PHE A 98 0.33 -11.61 11.24
N ASP A 99 -0.28 -10.85 12.16
CA ASP A 99 -1.56 -11.20 12.78
C ASP A 99 -2.72 -10.45 12.09
N PRO A 100 -3.64 -11.15 11.41
CA PRO A 100 -4.82 -10.55 10.80
C PRO A 100 -5.73 -9.81 11.78
N LEU A 101 -5.79 -10.24 13.05
CA LEU A 101 -6.59 -9.57 14.08
C LEU A 101 -5.98 -8.22 14.46
N LEU A 102 -4.66 -8.16 14.61
CA LEU A 102 -3.95 -6.90 14.81
C LEU A 102 -4.15 -5.96 13.61
N PHE A 103 -4.12 -6.48 12.39
CA PHE A 103 -4.40 -5.67 11.20
C PHE A 103 -5.83 -5.11 11.20
N GLN A 104 -6.82 -5.89 11.64
CA GLN A 104 -8.20 -5.42 11.80
C GLN A 104 -8.31 -4.31 12.87
N GLU A 105 -7.52 -4.39 13.95
CA GLU A 105 -7.46 -3.35 14.97
C GLU A 105 -6.88 -2.03 14.41
N VAL A 106 -5.84 -2.11 13.57
CA VAL A 106 -5.28 -0.93 12.87
C VAL A 106 -6.36 -0.26 12.00
N MET A 107 -7.12 -1.05 11.24
CA MET A 107 -8.20 -0.52 10.40
C MET A 107 -9.30 0.17 11.21
N THR A 108 -9.68 -0.44 12.33
CA THR A 108 -10.70 0.11 13.23
C THR A 108 -10.22 1.41 13.86
N THR A 109 -8.97 1.43 14.32
CA THR A 109 -8.33 2.61 14.92
C THR A 109 -8.26 3.76 13.92
N PHE A 110 -7.87 3.50 12.68
CA PHE A 110 -7.81 4.53 11.65
C PHE A 110 -9.21 5.06 11.28
N THR A 111 -10.24 4.20 11.30
CA THR A 111 -11.63 4.63 11.08
C THR A 111 -12.10 5.60 12.17
N ASN A 112 -11.73 5.35 13.42
CA ASN A 112 -12.01 6.26 14.53
C ASN A 112 -11.25 7.58 14.37
N LEU A 113 -9.95 7.52 14.06
CA LEU A 113 -9.13 8.71 13.78
C LEU A 113 -9.71 9.57 12.64
N LYS A 114 -10.21 8.93 11.57
CA LYS A 114 -10.87 9.64 10.47
C LYS A 114 -12.12 10.41 10.92
N SER A 115 -12.83 9.90 11.93
CA SER A 115 -13.99 10.58 12.50
C SER A 115 -13.56 11.78 13.35
N GLU A 116 -12.53 11.62 14.17
CA GLU A 116 -11.95 12.70 14.97
C GLU A 116 -11.42 13.85 14.09
N ILE A 117 -10.67 13.54 13.02
CA ILE A 117 -10.19 14.54 12.05
C ILE A 117 -11.36 15.35 11.47
N LYS A 118 -12.47 14.69 11.13
CA LYS A 118 -13.66 15.37 10.58
C LYS A 118 -14.33 16.28 11.61
N GLU A 119 -14.35 15.89 12.87
CA GLU A 119 -14.93 16.70 13.95
C GLU A 119 -14.07 17.94 14.19
N LEU A 120 -12.74 17.77 14.28
CA LEU A 120 -11.81 18.89 14.45
C LEU A 120 -11.85 19.86 13.27
N ALA A 121 -11.88 19.36 12.03
CA ALA A 121 -11.99 20.21 10.84
C ALA A 121 -13.32 20.99 10.77
N LYS A 122 -14.41 20.49 11.37
CA LYS A 122 -15.68 21.22 11.48
C LYS A 122 -15.62 22.33 12.53
N ILE A 123 -14.86 22.15 13.61
CA ILE A 123 -14.67 23.17 14.64
C ILE A 123 -13.99 24.42 14.05
N ASP A 124 -13.05 24.26 13.13
CA ASP A 124 -12.43 25.40 12.40
C ASP A 124 -13.44 26.17 11.53
N TYR A 125 -14.51 25.53 11.03
CA TYR A 125 -15.55 26.21 10.25
C TYR A 125 -16.50 27.07 11.12
N VAL A 126 -16.62 26.74 12.41
CA VAL A 126 -17.46 27.50 13.36
C VAL A 126 -16.75 28.74 13.91
N GLN A 127 -15.43 28.87 13.70
CA GLN A 127 -14.68 30.10 14.01
C GLN A 127 -14.60 31.09 12.82
N GLY A 128 -15.43 30.90 11.79
CA GLY A 128 -15.61 31.85 10.68
C GLY A 128 -16.89 32.70 10.75
N SER A 129 -17.82 32.42 11.68
CA SER A 129 -19.10 33.15 11.79
C SER A 129 -19.05 34.38 12.70
N ILE A 130 -17.85 34.89 13.04
CA ILE A 130 -17.69 36.17 13.78
C ILE A 130 -17.71 37.37 12.83
N PHE A 131 -17.91 37.15 11.53
CA PHE A 131 -18.23 38.20 10.57
C PHE A 131 -19.64 38.00 9.99
N ASP A 132 -20.66 37.97 10.86
CA ASP A 132 -21.98 38.54 10.55
C ASP A 132 -21.86 40.08 10.53
N PHE A 133 -20.95 40.59 9.70
CA PHE A 133 -20.97 41.99 9.28
C PHE A 133 -21.70 42.02 7.94
N MET A 134 -22.75 42.85 7.88
CA MET A 134 -23.68 43.07 6.75
C MET A 134 -24.83 42.03 6.75
N ASP A 135 -26.03 42.35 7.23
CA ASP A 135 -26.85 43.46 6.77
C ASP A 135 -27.50 44.27 7.92
N GLU A 136 -26.94 45.47 8.18
CA GLU A 136 -27.78 46.62 8.51
C GLU A 136 -28.48 47.06 7.23
N GLU A 137 -29.79 46.82 7.11
CA GLU A 137 -30.73 47.74 6.46
C GLU A 137 -32.18 47.33 6.80
N GLU A 138 -32.65 47.82 7.95
CA GLU A 138 -34.07 47.91 8.26
C GLU A 138 -34.39 49.36 8.63
N ILE A 139 -34.67 50.23 7.66
CA ILE A 139 -35.61 51.35 7.87
C ILE A 139 -36.22 51.84 6.54
N GLY A 140 -37.55 51.72 6.44
CA GLY A 140 -38.46 52.77 5.95
C GLY A 140 -38.54 53.05 4.46
#